data_AF-A0A937N7P6-F1
#
_entry.id   AF-A0A937N7P6-F1
#
_cell.length_a   1.000
_cell.length_b   1.000
_cell.length_c   1.000
_cell.angle_alpha   90.00
_cell.angle_beta   90.00
_cell.angle_gamma   90.00
#
_symmetry.space_group_name_H-M   'P 1'
#
loop_
_entity.id
_entity.type
_entity.pdbx_description
1 polymer ?
#
loop_
_entity_poly.entity_id
_entity_poly.type
_entity_poly.pdbx_seq_one_letter_code
_entity_poly.pdbx_strand_id
1 'polypeptide(L)'
;MVAATRSFVMSDISRQKKFRADLDVDGLTPRHTVGQAVEHYLDHMSIRDNGLRWTAFSRGVKLDSKRLLEDVPETDSEWTVMPEVSAGGR
;
A
#
# COMPACT_ATOMS: atom_id res chain seq x y z
N MET A 1 -25.71 11.68 0.89
CA MET A 1 -24.40 11.67 0.21
C MET A 1 -23.84 10.27 0.40
N VAL A 2 -23.84 9.44 -0.65
CA VAL A 2 -23.25 8.10 -0.57
C VAL A 2 -21.74 8.33 -0.61
N ALA A 3 -21.07 8.27 0.54
CA ALA A 3 -19.62 8.28 0.57
C ALA A 3 -19.18 7.04 -0.23
N ALA A 4 -18.67 7.25 -1.44
CA ALA A 4 -18.00 6.19 -2.15
C ALA A 4 -16.81 5.79 -1.29
N THR A 5 -16.94 4.65 -0.61
CA THR A 5 -15.88 4.09 0.21
C THR A 5 -14.69 3.86 -0.71
N ARG A 6 -13.68 4.72 -0.60
CA ARG A 6 -12.53 4.66 -1.50
C ARG A 6 -11.77 3.37 -1.22
N SER A 7 -11.41 2.64 -2.25
CA SER A 7 -10.78 1.32 -2.09
C SER A 7 -9.44 1.28 -2.79
N PHE A 8 -8.42 0.74 -2.11
CA PHE A 8 -7.10 0.52 -2.67
C PHE A 8 -6.89 -0.98 -2.91
N VAL A 9 -6.37 -1.34 -4.08
CA VAL A 9 -5.99 -2.73 -4.39
C VAL A 9 -4.48 -2.83 -4.26
N MET A 10 -4.01 -3.52 -3.24
CA MET A 10 -2.60 -3.77 -2.98
C MET A 10 -2.25 -5.19 -3.40
N SER A 11 -1.12 -5.37 -4.07
CA SER A 11 -0.69 -6.69 -4.52
C SER A 11 0.82 -6.85 -4.38
N ASP A 12 1.27 -8.06 -4.07
CA ASP A 12 2.68 -8.42 -4.09
C ASP A 12 2.94 -9.34 -5.29
N ILE A 13 3.89 -8.94 -6.17
CA ILE A 13 4.25 -9.69 -7.38
C ILE A 13 4.77 -11.09 -7.03
N SER A 14 5.48 -11.24 -5.91
CA SER A 14 6.10 -12.50 -5.51
C SER A 14 5.07 -13.53 -5.06
N ARG A 15 3.99 -13.09 -4.41
CA ARG A 15 2.96 -13.93 -3.80
C ARG A 15 1.72 -14.08 -4.67
N GLN A 16 1.58 -13.29 -5.72
CA GLN A 16 0.39 -13.23 -6.60
C GLN A 16 -0.93 -13.05 -5.82
N LYS A 17 -0.87 -12.51 -4.61
CA LYS A 17 -2.04 -12.23 -3.78
C LYS A 17 -2.40 -10.77 -3.90
N LYS A 18 -3.69 -10.52 -4.12
CA LYS A 18 -4.29 -9.19 -4.12
C LYS A 18 -5.08 -9.03 -2.82
N PHE A 19 -4.90 -7.89 -2.17
CA PHE A 19 -5.70 -7.44 -1.05
C PHE A 19 -6.40 -6.17 -1.46
N ARG A 20 -7.72 -6.15 -1.32
CA ARG A 20 -8.49 -4.92 -1.49
C ARG A 20 -8.76 -4.37 -0.11
N ALA A 21 -8.29 -3.15 0.14
CA ALA A 21 -8.51 -2.43 1.38
C ALA A 21 -9.54 -1.34 1.13
N ASP A 22 -10.69 -1.44 1.77
CA ASP A 22 -11.72 -0.41 1.74
C ASP A 22 -11.47 0.58 2.89
N LEU A 23 -11.37 1.88 2.57
CA LEU A 23 -11.23 2.92 3.59
C LEU A 23 -12.42 2.89 4.55
N ASP A 24 -12.20 3.17 5.83
CA ASP A 24 -13.17 3.17 6.92
C ASP A 24 -13.78 1.80 7.28
N VAL A 25 -13.51 0.74 6.49
CA VAL A 25 -13.94 -0.64 6.76
C VAL A 25 -12.79 -1.44 7.35
N ASP A 26 -11.63 -1.40 6.70
CA ASP A 26 -10.45 -2.19 7.08
C ASP A 26 -9.53 -1.41 8.03
N GLY A 27 -10.05 -0.49 8.83
CA GLY A 27 -9.24 0.33 9.75
C GLY A 27 -8.31 1.34 9.10
N LEU A 28 -8.25 1.42 7.77
CA LEU A 28 -7.56 2.48 7.04
C LEU A 28 -8.46 3.71 6.90
N THR A 29 -7.98 4.89 7.28
CA THR A 29 -8.72 6.15 7.13
C THR A 29 -8.06 7.02 6.07
N PRO A 30 -8.78 7.99 5.48
CA PRO A 30 -8.19 8.91 4.49
C PRO A 30 -6.96 9.69 5.01
N ARG A 31 -6.87 9.87 6.33
CA ARG A 31 -5.78 10.57 7.03
C ARG A 31 -4.56 9.70 7.31
N HIS A 32 -4.63 8.40 7.01
CA HIS A 32 -3.45 7.55 7.05
C HIS A 32 -2.53 7.87 5.88
N THR A 33 -1.26 7.50 6.02
CA THR A 33 -0.28 7.61 4.94
C THR A 33 -0.22 6.34 4.10
N VAL A 34 0.36 6.44 2.91
CA VAL A 34 0.71 5.28 2.08
C VAL A 34 1.57 4.28 2.87
N GLY A 35 2.51 4.75 3.70
CA GLY A 35 3.33 3.89 4.54
C GLY A 35 2.51 3.09 5.55
N GLN A 36 1.56 3.73 6.22
CA GLN A 36 0.66 3.05 7.16
C GLN A 36 -0.26 2.05 6.45
N ALA A 37 -0.71 2.36 5.22
CA ALA A 37 -1.47 1.44 4.40
C ALA A 37 -0.67 0.20 3.98
N VAL A 38 0.62 0.38 3.69
CA VAL A 38 1.55 -0.74 3.43
C VAL A 38 1.75 -1.57 4.69
N GLU A 39 2.00 -0.96 5.85
CA GLU A 39 2.13 -1.68 7.13
C GLU A 39 0.87 -2.50 7.45
N HIS A 40 -0.32 -1.90 7.26
CA HIS A 40 -1.60 -2.58 7.42
C HIS A 40 -1.74 -3.80 6.48
N TYR A 41 -1.34 -3.66 5.22
CA TYR A 41 -1.30 -4.78 4.28
C TYR A 41 -0.37 -5.90 4.74
N LEU A 42 0.83 -5.57 5.23
CA LEU A 42 1.79 -6.56 5.71
C LEU A 42 1.25 -7.33 6.92
N ASP A 43 0.65 -6.62 7.88
CA ASP A 43 0.03 -7.22 9.06
C ASP A 43 -1.11 -8.16 8.66
N HIS A 44 -2.05 -7.68 7.84
CA HIS A 44 -3.19 -8.47 7.36
C HIS A 44 -2.74 -9.72 6.57
N MET A 45 -1.68 -9.60 5.78
CA MET A 45 -1.12 -10.71 5.00
C MET A 45 -0.15 -11.60 5.78
N SER A 46 0.08 -11.31 7.08
CA SER A 46 1.06 -11.97 7.93
C SER A 46 2.46 -12.04 7.28
N ILE A 47 2.85 -10.98 6.58
CA ILE A 47 4.15 -10.85 5.95
C ILE A 47 5.11 -10.30 7.00
N ARG A 48 6.09 -11.11 7.39
CA ARG A 48 7.17 -10.64 8.25
C ARG A 48 8.02 -9.62 7.48
N ASP A 49 8.12 -8.41 8.00
CA ASP A 49 8.92 -7.34 7.43
C ASP A 49 10.42 -7.71 7.44
N ASN A 50 10.86 -8.57 8.37
CA ASN A 50 12.25 -9.07 8.50
C ASN A 50 13.29 -7.92 8.50
N GLY A 51 12.91 -6.72 8.94
CA GLY A 51 13.76 -5.52 8.88
C GLY A 51 13.93 -4.91 7.48
N LEU A 52 13.24 -5.43 6.47
CA LEU A 52 13.16 -4.81 5.15
C LEU A 52 12.14 -3.67 5.19
N ARG A 53 12.50 -2.51 4.66
CA ARG A 53 11.54 -1.44 4.42
C ARG A 53 10.65 -1.85 3.26
N TRP A 54 9.34 -1.71 3.38
CA TRP A 54 8.39 -1.97 2.29
C TRP A 54 7.87 -0.66 1.71
N THR A 55 7.60 -0.66 0.40
CA THR A 55 7.05 0.49 -0.30
C THR A 55 5.98 0.06 -1.30
N ALA A 56 5.13 1.00 -1.67
CA ALA A 56 4.11 0.83 -2.71
C ALA A 56 4.52 1.53 -4.01
N PHE A 57 4.11 0.94 -5.13
CA PHE A 57 4.26 1.49 -6.47
C PHE A 57 2.90 1.54 -7.17
N SER A 58 2.56 2.67 -7.81
CA SER A 58 1.44 2.76 -8.76
C SER A 58 2.00 2.84 -10.17
N ARG A 59 1.59 1.92 -11.06
CA ARG A 59 2.02 1.91 -12.48
C ARG A 59 3.55 2.02 -12.70
N GLY A 60 4.33 1.44 -11.79
CA GLY A 60 5.80 1.49 -11.81
C GLY A 60 6.43 2.74 -11.17
N VAL A 61 5.63 3.70 -10.71
CA VAL A 61 6.09 4.88 -9.97
C VAL A 61 5.99 4.64 -8.47
N LYS A 62 7.08 4.86 -7.75
CA LYS A 62 7.11 4.74 -6.28
C LYS A 62 6.18 5.80 -5.67
N LEU A 63 5.27 5.36 -4.81
CA LEU A 63 4.42 6.26 -4.04
C LEU A 63 5.20 6.81 -2.83
N ASP A 64 4.99 8.09 -2.53
CA ASP A 64 5.57 8.68 -1.33
C ASP A 64 4.91 8.09 -0.09
N SER A 65 5.70 7.39 0.73
CA SER A 65 5.28 6.80 2.01
C SER A 65 4.63 7.80 2.99
N LYS A 66 4.92 9.10 2.87
CA LYS A 66 4.37 10.14 3.73
C LYS A 66 3.10 10.80 3.17
N ARG A 67 2.74 10.54 1.91
CA ARG A 67 1.52 11.06 1.29
C ARG A 67 0.30 10.46 1.97
N LEU A 68 -0.72 11.27 2.22
CA LEU A 68 -1.99 10.82 2.80
C LEU A 68 -2.83 10.06 1.75
N LEU A 69 -3.66 9.12 2.20
CA LEU A 69 -4.53 8.35 1.31
C LEU A 69 -5.58 9.22 0.61
N GLU A 70 -6.02 10.31 1.24
CA GLU A 70 -6.89 11.30 0.59
C GLU A 70 -6.20 12.00 -0.59
N ASP A 71 -4.89 12.24 -0.50
CA ASP A 71 -4.08 12.93 -1.51
C ASP A 71 -3.61 12.03 -2.65
N VAL A 72 -3.73 10.71 -2.52
CA VAL A 72 -3.46 9.77 -3.63
C VAL A 72 -4.61 9.91 -4.62
N PRO A 73 -4.40 10.16 -5.92
CA PRO A 73 -5.49 10.24 -6.89
C PRO A 73 -6.14 8.87 -7.13
N GLU A 74 -7.42 8.83 -7.50
CA GLU A 74 -8.13 7.54 -7.72
C GLU A 74 -7.52 6.71 -8.86
N THR A 75 -6.86 7.38 -9.82
CA THR A 75 -6.11 6.72 -10.89
C THR A 75 -4.93 5.88 -10.38
N ASP A 76 -4.45 6.19 -9.17
CA ASP A 76 -3.40 5.48 -8.45
C ASP A 76 -4.00 4.63 -7.32
N SER A 77 -5.14 3.98 -7.53
CA SER A 77 -5.76 3.09 -6.53
C SER A 77 -5.22 1.66 -6.56
N GLU A 78 -4.46 1.28 -7.60
CA GLU A 78 -3.84 -0.04 -7.74
C GLU A 78 -2.34 0.02 -7.45
N TRP A 79 -1.92 -0.69 -6.41
CA TRP A 79 -0.58 -0.66 -5.88
C TRP A 79 0.11 -2.02 -5.96
N THR A 80 1.39 -1.98 -6.29
CA THR A 80 2.31 -3.08 -6.07
C THR A 80 3.12 -2.80 -4.81
N VAL A 81 2.95 -3.62 -3.78
CA VAL A 81 3.67 -3.54 -2.52
C VAL A 81 4.83 -4.52 -2.57
N MET A 82 6.05 -4.05 -2.31
CA MET A 82 7.26 -4.87 -2.37
C MET A 82 8.34 -4.36 -1.40
N PRO A 83 9.27 -5.22 -0.95
CA PRO A 83 10.39 -4.79 -0.12
C PRO A 83 11.34 -3.90 -0.94
N GLU A 84 11.81 -2.83 -0.33
CA GLU A 84 12.94 -2.03 -0.81
C GLU A 84 14.20 -2.89 -0.72
N VAL A 85 14.46 -3.64 -1.78
CA VAL A 85 15.78 -4.19 -2.01
C VAL A 85 16.63 -3.04 -2.52
N SER A 86 17.47 -2.47 -1.66
CA SER A 86 18.56 -1.63 -2.14
C SER A 86 19.37 -2.48 -3.11
N ALA A 87 19.27 -2.19 -4.42
CA ALA A 87 20.19 -2.71 -5.41
C ALA A 87 21.56 -2.09 -5.09
N GLY A 88 22.28 -2.71 -4.16
CA GLY A 88 23.45 -2.13 -3.53
C GLY A 88 24.46 -3.19 -3.14
N GLY A 89 25.46 -3.33 -4.00
CA GLY A 89 26.85 -3.39 -3.56
C GLY A 89 27.29 -4.67 -2.87
N ARG A 90 27.77 -5.61 -3.67
CA ARG A 90 29.10 -6.18 -3.41
C ARG A 90 29.98 -5.96 -4.62
#